data_AF-A0A379YJF9-F1
#
_entry.id   AF-A0A379YJF9-F1
#
_cell.length_a   1.000
_cell.length_b   1.000
_cell.length_c   1.000
_cell.angle_alpha   90.00
_cell.angle_beta   90.00
_cell.angle_gamma   90.00
#
_symmetry.space_group_name_H-M   'P 1'
#
loop_
_entity.id
_entity.type
_entity.pdbx_description
1 polymer ?
#
loop_
_entity_poly.entity_id
_entity_poly.type
_entity_poly.pdbx_seq_one_letter_code
_entity_poly.pdbx_strand_id
1 'polypeptide(L)'
;MVLLLRIWMQWARTDFYNPFSQFVVKITQPVVGPLRRIIPSLGPIDSASLLLAFLLMTIKYPLLLLIQGGAMSLSPYNLLFGLISLVKSAGYLIFWVMIIRALMSWVSQGRSPDRLRDVPTDRTLDGADPSHHPGDGRHRLFRHGSDPDPLSDQLPGHGSVRRDLVPAVSAVTPVLDGLAIRLYIQPKASRDQIIGLHGDELKVAITAPPVDGQANAHLIKFIAKQFKVAKSNVTIEKGELGRHKQLRIVNPQQIPAVVAALIE
;
A
#
# COMPACT_ATOMS: atom_id res chain seq x y z
N MET A 1 21.34 -21.73 4.58
CA MET A 1 20.95 -20.31 4.68
C MET A 1 19.44 -20.15 4.66
N VAL A 2 18.75 -20.58 3.60
CA VAL A 2 17.29 -20.36 3.43
C VAL A 2 16.44 -20.93 4.57
N LEU A 3 16.77 -22.11 5.11
CA LEU A 3 16.08 -22.67 6.29
C LEU A 3 16.26 -21.82 7.56
N LEU A 4 17.47 -21.30 7.78
CA LEU A 4 17.75 -20.38 8.89
C LEU A 4 17.02 -19.04 8.70
N LEU A 5 16.95 -18.55 7.46
CA LEU A 5 16.18 -17.36 7.11
C LEU A 5 14.69 -17.55 7.41
N ARG A 6 14.11 -18.72 7.07
CA ARG A 6 12.72 -19.06 7.45
C ARG A 6 12.51 -19.01 8.95
N ILE A 7 13.41 -19.61 9.73
CA ILE A 7 13.35 -19.62 11.20
C ILE A 7 13.45 -18.19 11.74
N TRP A 8 14.40 -17.39 11.25
CA TRP A 8 14.54 -16.00 11.66
C TRP A 8 13.28 -15.20 11.32
N MET A 9 12.76 -15.29 10.10
CA MET A 9 11.53 -14.60 9.70
C MET A 9 10.34 -14.90 10.62
N GLN A 10 10.17 -16.16 11.01
CA GLN A 10 9.13 -16.53 11.97
C GLN A 10 9.38 -15.94 13.36
N TRP A 11 10.63 -16.02 13.85
CA TRP A 11 11.00 -15.47 15.15
C TRP A 11 10.85 -13.94 15.20
N ALA A 12 11.24 -13.24 14.14
CA ALA A 12 11.08 -11.80 13.95
C ALA A 12 9.63 -11.38 13.61
N ARG A 13 8.69 -12.34 13.50
CA ARG A 13 7.29 -12.13 13.13
C ARG A 13 7.14 -11.30 11.86
N THR A 14 7.98 -11.56 10.86
CA THR A 14 7.91 -10.85 9.57
C THR A 14 6.60 -11.16 8.86
N ASP A 15 6.04 -10.15 8.18
CA ASP A 15 4.81 -10.30 7.42
C ASP A 15 4.95 -11.37 6.31
N PHE A 16 4.09 -12.39 6.35
CA PHE A 16 4.10 -13.49 5.40
C PHE A 16 3.49 -13.14 4.05
N TYR A 17 2.81 -12.00 3.90
CA TYR A 17 2.23 -11.58 2.63
C TYR A 17 3.25 -10.93 1.70
N ASN A 18 4.41 -10.51 2.22
CA ASN A 18 5.50 -9.98 1.40
C ASN A 18 5.98 -11.07 0.39
N PRO A 19 6.14 -10.73 -0.91
CA PRO A 19 6.63 -11.67 -1.92
C PRO A 19 7.95 -12.36 -1.55
N PHE A 20 8.84 -11.69 -0.82
CA PHE A 20 10.11 -12.26 -0.35
C PHE A 20 9.89 -13.35 0.72
N SER A 21 9.02 -13.07 1.71
CA SER A 21 8.64 -14.05 2.73
C SER A 21 7.98 -15.28 2.10
N GLN A 22 7.08 -15.06 1.13
CA GLN A 22 6.42 -16.13 0.36
C GLN A 22 7.43 -16.96 -0.43
N PHE A 23 8.42 -16.33 -1.06
CA PHE A 23 9.46 -17.02 -1.81
C PHE A 23 10.25 -18.01 -0.92
N VAL A 24 10.73 -17.53 0.23
CA VAL A 24 11.49 -18.36 1.17
C VAL A 24 10.64 -19.53 1.69
N VAL A 25 9.38 -19.27 2.04
CA VAL A 25 8.45 -20.33 2.48
C VAL A 25 8.22 -21.33 1.35
N LYS A 26 7.87 -20.88 0.14
CA LYS A 26 7.62 -21.78 -1.01
C LYS A 26 8.79 -22.69 -1.33
N ILE A 27 10.03 -22.19 -1.29
CA ILE A 27 11.22 -23.01 -1.55
C ILE A 27 11.41 -24.07 -0.47
N THR A 28 11.10 -23.74 0.77
CA THR A 28 11.40 -24.62 1.92
C THR A 28 10.26 -25.58 2.26
N GLN A 29 9.00 -25.25 1.91
CA GLN A 29 7.83 -26.07 2.23
C GLN A 29 7.82 -27.49 1.66
N PRO A 30 8.27 -27.77 0.41
CA PRO A 30 8.28 -29.13 -0.13
C PRO A 30 9.06 -30.12 0.75
N VAL A 31 10.10 -29.64 1.42
CA VAL A 31 10.95 -30.47 2.30
C VAL A 31 10.49 -30.38 3.76
N VAL A 32 10.12 -29.19 4.23
CA VAL A 32 9.72 -28.97 5.63
C VAL A 32 8.31 -29.51 5.93
N GLY A 33 7.39 -29.45 4.97
CA GLY A 33 5.99 -29.84 5.13
C GLY A 33 5.81 -31.31 5.55
N PRO A 34 6.46 -32.29 4.87
CA PRO A 34 6.46 -33.67 5.30
C PRO A 34 7.07 -33.86 6.69
N LEU A 35 8.18 -33.19 7.00
CA LEU A 35 8.88 -33.32 8.28
C LEU A 35 8.06 -32.77 9.46
N ARG A 36 7.27 -31.72 9.24
CA ARG A 36 6.36 -31.14 10.24
C ARG A 36 5.24 -32.08 10.67
N ARG A 37 4.93 -33.12 9.90
CA ARG A 37 3.95 -34.15 10.33
C ARG A 37 4.48 -34.99 11.49
N ILE A 38 5.80 -35.14 11.57
CA ILE A 38 6.48 -35.94 12.60
C ILE A 38 6.88 -35.05 13.78
N ILE A 39 7.34 -33.83 13.48
CA ILE A 39 7.88 -32.92 14.49
C ILE A 39 7.02 -31.65 14.53
N PRO A 40 6.18 -31.46 15.57
CA PRO A 40 5.41 -30.24 15.72
C PRO A 40 6.33 -29.04 15.95
N SER A 41 5.86 -27.85 15.56
CA SER A 41 6.57 -26.59 15.82
C SER A 41 6.54 -26.25 17.32
N LEU A 42 7.70 -26.03 17.92
CA LEU A 42 7.83 -25.59 19.32
C LEU A 42 7.72 -24.06 19.41
N GLY A 43 6.53 -23.57 19.76
CA GLY A 43 6.29 -22.15 20.01
C GLY A 43 6.59 -21.26 18.79
N PRO A 44 7.38 -20.18 18.93
CA PRO A 44 7.66 -19.25 17.83
C PRO A 44 8.70 -19.76 16.82
N ILE A 45 9.31 -20.92 17.05
CA ILE A 45 10.40 -21.46 16.24
C ILE A 45 9.93 -22.72 15.49
N ASP A 46 10.23 -22.80 14.19
CA ASP A 46 9.99 -23.98 13.37
C ASP A 46 11.08 -25.05 13.59
N SER A 47 10.80 -25.92 14.56
CA SER A 47 11.67 -27.04 14.96
C SER A 47 12.00 -27.99 13.81
N ALA A 48 11.07 -28.21 12.88
CA ALA A 48 11.32 -29.05 11.70
C ALA A 48 12.37 -28.41 10.77
N SER A 49 12.29 -27.10 10.55
CA SER A 49 13.31 -26.37 9.79
C SER A 49 14.67 -26.37 10.48
N LEU A 50 14.70 -26.26 11.82
CA LEU A 50 15.95 -26.27 12.60
C LEU A 50 16.63 -27.64 12.52
N LEU A 51 15.88 -28.72 12.74
CA LEU A 51 16.40 -30.08 12.63
C LEU A 51 16.89 -30.38 11.22
N LEU A 52 16.10 -30.02 10.19
CA LEU A 52 16.49 -30.20 8.80
C LEU A 52 17.78 -29.44 8.47
N ALA A 53 17.92 -28.20 8.96
CA ALA A 53 19.14 -27.43 8.77
C ALA A 53 20.35 -28.13 9.43
N PHE A 54 20.20 -28.63 10.65
CA PHE A 54 21.26 -29.35 11.36
C PHE A 54 21.66 -30.66 10.65
N LEU A 55 20.68 -31.45 10.20
CA LEU A 55 20.92 -32.70 9.49
C LEU A 55 21.67 -32.45 8.17
N LEU A 56 21.25 -31.45 7.40
CA LEU A 56 21.94 -31.06 6.16
C LEU A 56 23.39 -30.60 6.43
N MET A 57 23.63 -29.85 7.50
CA MET A 57 24.99 -29.42 7.86
C MET A 57 25.87 -30.59 8.30
N THR A 58 25.30 -31.58 8.98
CA THR A 58 25.99 -32.81 9.39
C THR A 58 26.37 -33.66 8.17
N ILE A 59 25.44 -33.85 7.23
CA ILE A 59 25.65 -34.66 6.02
C ILE A 59 26.64 -33.98 5.05
N LYS A 60 26.73 -32.64 5.07
CA LYS A 60 27.62 -31.86 4.19
C LYS A 60 29.07 -32.33 4.22
N TYR A 61 29.60 -32.70 5.39
CA TYR A 61 31.02 -33.03 5.56
C TYR A 61 31.40 -34.41 5.04
N PRO A 62 30.69 -35.50 5.42
CA PRO A 62 30.88 -36.80 4.79
C PRO A 62 30.66 -36.76 3.27
N LEU A 63 29.67 -35.99 2.81
CA LEU A 63 29.40 -35.86 1.38
C LEU A 63 30.53 -35.13 0.65
N LEU A 64 31.11 -34.10 1.25
CA LEU A 64 32.26 -33.41 0.68
C LEU A 64 33.49 -34.33 0.57
N LEU A 65 33.72 -35.17 1.59
CA LEU A 65 34.80 -36.15 1.59
C LEU A 65 34.61 -37.20 0.48
N LEU A 66 33.38 -37.66 0.27
CA LEU A 66 33.03 -38.58 -0.81
C LEU A 66 33.34 -37.98 -2.19
N ILE A 67 33.00 -36.70 -2.40
CA ILE A 67 33.26 -36.00 -3.67
C ILE A 67 34.76 -35.84 -3.94
N GLN A 68 35.59 -35.77 -2.89
CA GLN A 68 37.05 -35.67 -3.01
C GLN A 68 37.73 -37.03 -3.29
N GLY A 69 36.97 -38.08 -3.60
CA GLY A 69 37.48 -39.44 -3.82
C GLY A 69 37.74 -40.21 -2.53
N GLY A 70 37.30 -39.68 -1.38
CA GLY A 70 37.34 -40.39 -0.10
C GLY A 70 36.15 -41.33 0.09
N ALA A 71 36.16 -42.08 1.20
CA ALA A 71 35.03 -42.92 1.61
C ALA A 71 34.07 -42.16 2.54
N MET A 72 32.79 -42.54 2.53
CA MET A 72 31.81 -41.98 3.46
C MET A 72 32.11 -42.44 4.89
N SER A 73 32.64 -41.54 5.73
CA SER A 73 32.91 -41.82 7.14
C SER A 73 31.84 -41.21 8.02
N LEU A 74 31.01 -42.06 8.63
CA LEU A 74 29.99 -41.67 9.61
C LEU A 74 30.59 -41.73 11.02
N SER A 75 31.31 -40.68 11.38
CA SER A 75 31.86 -40.51 12.72
C SER A 75 30.99 -39.57 13.57
N PRO A 76 30.92 -39.76 14.91
CA PRO A 76 30.30 -38.80 15.82
C PRO A 76 30.81 -37.37 15.68
N TYR A 77 32.07 -37.18 15.25
CA TYR A 77 32.64 -35.85 15.00
C TYR A 77 31.90 -35.06 13.92
N ASN A 78 31.21 -35.73 12.98
CA ASN A 78 30.40 -35.06 11.96
C ASN A 78 29.25 -34.25 12.57
N LEU A 79 28.71 -34.68 13.71
CA LEU A 79 27.66 -33.93 14.42
C LEU A 79 28.22 -32.61 14.97
N LEU A 80 29.45 -32.64 15.50
CA LEU A 80 30.13 -31.44 15.98
C LEU A 80 30.47 -30.49 14.83
N PHE A 81 31.02 -31.00 13.72
CA PHE A 81 31.24 -30.18 12.52
C PHE A 81 29.95 -29.61 11.96
N GLY A 82 28.87 -30.39 11.94
CA GLY A 82 27.53 -29.95 11.57
C GLY A 82 27.05 -28.80 12.45
N LEU A 83 27.22 -28.91 13.77
CA LEU A 83 26.83 -27.88 14.74
C LEU A 83 27.63 -26.58 14.54
N ILE A 84 28.96 -26.68 14.47
CA ILE A 84 29.84 -25.52 14.24
C ILE A 84 29.45 -24.83 12.92
N SER A 85 29.11 -25.61 11.90
CA SER A 85 28.73 -25.09 10.59
C SER A 85 27.37 -24.43 10.57
N LEU A 86 26.43 -24.94 11.37
CA LEU A 86 25.13 -24.33 11.58
C LEU A 86 25.27 -22.97 12.28
N VAL A 87 26.13 -22.87 13.30
CA VAL A 87 26.44 -21.61 13.99
C VAL A 87 27.12 -20.62 13.04
N LYS A 88 28.17 -21.05 12.32
CA LYS A 88 28.84 -20.24 11.28
C LYS A 88 27.85 -19.73 10.23
N SER A 89 26.95 -20.63 9.82
CA SER A 89 25.86 -20.34 8.89
C SER A 89 24.87 -19.29 9.41
N ALA A 90 24.49 -19.36 10.69
CA ALA A 90 23.66 -18.33 11.31
C ALA A 90 24.39 -16.97 11.37
N GLY A 91 25.69 -16.97 11.68
CA GLY A 91 26.53 -15.77 11.64
C GLY A 91 26.55 -15.12 10.26
N TYR A 92 26.77 -15.90 9.19
CA TYR A 92 26.70 -15.39 7.82
C TYR A 92 25.34 -14.79 7.48
N LEU A 93 24.26 -15.41 7.91
CA LEU A 93 22.92 -14.90 7.68
C LEU A 93 22.73 -13.52 8.32
N ILE A 94 23.13 -13.36 9.60
CA ILE A 94 23.05 -12.08 10.31
C ILE A 94 23.89 -11.03 9.60
N PHE A 95 25.13 -11.37 9.25
CA PHE A 95 26.04 -10.49 8.52
C PHE A 95 25.43 -9.97 7.22
N TRP A 96 24.90 -10.87 6.38
CA TRP A 96 24.28 -10.48 5.11
C TRP A 96 23.01 -9.65 5.30
N VAL A 97 22.16 -9.98 6.27
CA VAL A 97 20.96 -9.18 6.58
C VAL A 97 21.33 -7.79 7.05
N MET A 98 22.36 -7.64 7.87
CA MET A 98 22.86 -6.33 8.30
C MET A 98 23.37 -5.50 7.12
N ILE A 99 24.12 -6.10 6.19
CA ILE A 99 24.59 -5.43 4.97
C ILE A 99 23.41 -4.97 4.11
N ILE A 100 22.46 -5.86 3.82
CA ILE A 100 21.28 -5.51 3.00
C ILE A 100 20.50 -4.38 3.66
N ARG A 101 20.32 -4.43 4.98
CA ARG A 101 19.64 -3.35 5.74
C ARG A 101 20.39 -2.02 5.64
N ALA A 102 21.71 -2.03 5.75
CA ALA A 102 22.53 -0.83 5.61
C ALA A 102 22.43 -0.25 4.19
N LEU A 103 22.50 -1.10 3.16
CA LEU A 103 22.37 -0.68 1.76
C LEU A 103 20.97 -0.10 1.46
N MET A 104 19.90 -0.74 1.93
CA MET A 104 18.52 -0.25 1.74
C MET A 104 18.25 1.06 2.48
N SER A 105 18.88 1.25 3.65
CA SER A 105 18.81 2.53 4.38
C SER A 105 19.43 3.66 3.57
N TRP A 106 20.52 3.40 2.86
CA TRP A 106 21.18 4.40 2.02
C TRP A 106 20.33 4.76 0.78
N VAL A 107 19.69 3.79 0.15
CA VAL A 107 18.88 4.02 -1.08
C VAL A 107 17.55 4.75 -0.80
N SER A 108 16.96 4.59 0.39
CA SER A 108 15.61 5.12 0.69
C SER A 108 15.58 6.56 1.21
N GLN A 109 16.72 7.17 1.53
CA GLN A 109 16.79 8.53 2.10
C GLN A 109 16.51 9.68 1.10
N GLY A 110 16.37 9.40 -0.21
CA GLY A 110 16.25 10.42 -1.26
C GLY A 110 14.84 10.90 -1.62
N ARG A 111 13.77 10.53 -0.88
CA ARG A 111 12.38 10.93 -1.22
C ARG A 111 11.67 11.58 -0.04
N SER A 112 11.83 12.88 0.11
CA SER A 112 10.94 13.73 0.90
C SER A 112 10.10 14.58 -0.07
N PRO A 113 8.89 14.15 -0.48
CA PRO A 113 7.95 15.07 -1.09
C PRO A 113 7.36 15.98 0.01
N ASP A 114 7.05 17.22 -0.36
CA ASP A 114 6.23 18.18 0.39
C ASP A 114 6.94 19.21 1.28
N ARG A 115 7.64 20.16 0.62
CA ARG A 115 7.82 21.52 1.16
C ARG A 115 7.40 22.64 0.20
N LEU A 116 6.47 22.40 -0.73
CA LEU A 116 5.99 23.43 -1.67
C LEU A 116 4.46 23.38 -1.89
N ARG A 117 3.69 23.13 -0.83
CA ARG A 117 2.22 23.27 -0.84
C ARG A 117 1.68 24.35 0.11
N ASP A 118 2.51 25.31 0.48
CA ASP A 118 2.08 26.52 1.19
C ASP A 118 2.46 27.77 0.39
N VAL A 119 1.79 27.98 -0.75
CA VAL A 119 1.74 29.32 -1.37
C VAL A 119 0.25 29.68 -1.54
N PRO A 120 -0.29 30.55 -0.68
CA PRO A 120 -1.67 31.03 -0.80
C PRO A 120 -1.84 31.80 -2.12
N THR A 121 -2.76 31.31 -2.95
CA THR A 121 -3.32 32.07 -4.07
C THR A 121 -4.31 33.08 -3.50
N ASP A 122 -3.87 34.33 -3.32
CA ASP A 122 -4.62 35.56 -3.64
C ASP A 122 -3.84 36.77 -3.12
N ARG A 123 -3.26 37.53 -4.04
CA ARG A 123 -2.80 38.90 -3.77
C ARG A 123 -2.89 39.69 -5.06
N THR A 124 -4.11 39.95 -5.50
CA THR A 124 -4.42 41.02 -6.44
C THR A 124 -5.54 41.87 -5.88
N LEU A 125 -5.21 42.85 -5.05
CA LEU A 125 -5.85 44.17 -5.03
C LEU A 125 -4.82 45.21 -4.60
N ASP A 126 -4.55 46.10 -5.55
CA ASP A 126 -4.35 47.55 -5.42
C ASP A 126 -3.12 48.12 -4.70
N GLY A 127 -2.45 49.01 -5.45
CA GLY A 127 -1.40 49.89 -4.97
C GLY A 127 -1.91 51.21 -4.39
N ALA A 128 -0.94 51.97 -3.85
CA ALA A 128 -1.01 53.34 -3.30
C ALA A 128 -1.87 53.47 -2.02
N ASP A 129 -1.47 54.14 -0.93
CA ASP A 129 -0.62 55.33 -0.74
C ASP A 129 -0.18 55.39 0.76
N PRO A 130 0.92 56.08 1.12
CA PRO A 130 1.47 56.12 2.47
C PRO A 130 0.88 57.29 3.29
N SER A 131 1.17 57.27 4.60
CA SER A 131 0.90 58.31 5.60
C SER A 131 -0.51 58.35 6.23
N HIS A 132 -0.62 57.85 7.47
CA HIS A 132 -1.29 58.61 8.53
C HIS A 132 -0.98 58.06 9.95
N HIS A 133 -0.48 58.97 10.80
CA HIS A 133 -0.39 58.83 12.26
C HIS A 133 -1.78 58.92 12.94
N PRO A 134 -1.98 58.36 14.15
CA PRO A 134 -3.19 58.57 14.92
C PRO A 134 -3.12 59.90 15.70
N GLY A 135 -4.02 60.82 15.37
CA GLY A 135 -4.27 62.06 16.11
C GLY A 135 -5.62 61.99 16.82
N ASP A 136 -5.56 62.13 18.14
CA ASP A 136 -6.66 62.34 19.07
C ASP A 136 -7.37 63.69 18.83
N GLY A 137 -8.63 63.80 19.24
CA GLY A 137 -9.24 65.09 19.58
C GLY A 137 -10.44 65.54 18.74
N ARG A 138 -11.64 65.28 19.30
CA ARG A 138 -12.75 66.23 19.54
C ARG A 138 -13.30 67.10 18.38
N HIS A 139 -14.63 67.06 18.29
CA HIS A 139 -15.63 68.14 18.04
C HIS A 139 -16.69 67.61 17.07
N ARG A 140 -17.83 67.11 17.58
CA ARG A 140 -19.04 67.87 17.94
C ARG A 140 -19.58 68.65 16.74
N LEU A 141 -20.83 68.34 16.36
CA LEU A 141 -21.98 69.24 16.16
C LEU A 141 -22.85 68.76 14.98
N PHE A 142 -24.14 68.52 15.27
CA PHE A 142 -25.34 68.91 14.50
C PHE A 142 -25.43 68.49 13.00
N ARG A 143 -26.55 68.07 12.40
CA ARG A 143 -27.99 67.99 12.70
C ARG A 143 -28.67 67.44 11.43
N HIS A 144 -29.89 66.88 11.57
CA HIS A 144 -30.98 66.73 10.58
C HIS A 144 -30.68 66.06 9.22
N GLY A 145 -31.37 64.97 8.90
CA GLY A 145 -32.62 65.01 8.11
C GLY A 145 -32.25 64.81 6.63
N SER A 146 -32.90 64.04 5.77
CA SER A 146 -34.29 63.59 5.65
C SER A 146 -34.25 62.49 4.56
N ASP A 147 -35.09 61.47 4.70
CA ASP A 147 -35.74 60.61 3.69
C ASP A 147 -35.11 60.22 2.33
N PRO A 148 -35.52 59.07 1.78
CA PRO A 148 -34.84 58.39 0.68
C PRO A 148 -35.36 58.85 -0.69
N ASP A 149 -34.58 58.66 -1.75
CA ASP A 149 -35.14 58.64 -3.10
C ASP A 149 -34.62 57.46 -3.94
N PRO A 150 -35.50 56.88 -4.81
CA PRO A 150 -35.29 55.64 -5.53
C PRO A 150 -34.84 55.89 -6.98
N LEU A 151 -34.52 54.80 -7.67
CA LEU A 151 -34.29 54.71 -9.12
C LEU A 151 -33.15 55.58 -9.69
N SER A 152 -32.02 54.92 -9.94
CA SER A 152 -31.28 55.15 -11.17
C SER A 152 -30.75 53.80 -11.69
N ASP A 153 -31.43 53.30 -12.72
CA ASP A 153 -30.88 52.78 -13.96
C ASP A 153 -29.69 51.80 -13.89
N GLN A 154 -29.92 50.53 -14.19
CA GLN A 154 -29.89 49.97 -15.55
C GLN A 154 -28.53 50.16 -16.24
N LEU A 155 -27.68 49.13 -16.14
CA LEU A 155 -26.64 48.82 -17.12
C LEU A 155 -26.67 47.32 -17.48
N PRO A 156 -26.33 46.95 -18.72
CA PRO A 156 -26.84 45.76 -19.39
C PRO A 156 -25.84 44.58 -19.40
N GLY A 157 -26.42 43.37 -19.49
CA GLY A 157 -25.89 42.24 -20.27
C GLY A 157 -24.43 41.84 -20.09
N HIS A 158 -24.12 41.10 -19.02
CA HIS A 158 -23.02 40.13 -19.09
C HIS A 158 -23.56 38.79 -19.58
N GLY A 159 -23.26 38.50 -20.84
CA GLY A 159 -23.56 37.23 -21.48
C GLY A 159 -23.13 36.06 -20.61
N SER A 160 -24.08 35.15 -20.39
CA SER A 160 -23.82 33.81 -19.90
C SER A 160 -22.92 33.10 -20.89
N VAL A 161 -21.61 33.27 -20.71
CA VAL A 161 -20.60 32.42 -21.31
C VAL A 161 -20.94 31.01 -20.88
N ARG A 162 -21.49 30.24 -21.82
CA ARG A 162 -21.65 28.80 -21.71
C ARG A 162 -20.33 28.24 -21.23
N ARG A 163 -20.33 27.66 -20.02
CA ARG A 163 -19.24 26.81 -19.55
C ARG A 163 -19.24 25.59 -20.48
N ASP A 164 -18.49 25.71 -21.55
CA ASP A 164 -18.25 24.64 -22.49
C ASP A 164 -17.54 23.49 -21.76
N LEU A 165 -18.25 22.38 -21.61
CA LEU A 165 -17.77 21.02 -21.84
C LEU A 165 -16.37 20.69 -21.29
N VAL A 166 -16.25 20.62 -19.97
CA VAL A 166 -15.37 19.60 -19.36
C VAL A 166 -16.19 18.31 -19.36
N PRO A 167 -15.76 17.20 -20.01
CA PRO A 167 -16.50 15.96 -19.87
C PRO A 167 -16.47 15.60 -18.38
N ALA A 168 -17.65 15.53 -17.75
CA ALA A 168 -17.76 15.07 -16.38
C ALA A 168 -17.06 13.72 -16.30
N VAL A 169 -15.90 13.68 -15.65
CA VAL A 169 -15.13 12.45 -15.55
C VAL A 169 -15.88 11.59 -14.55
N SER A 170 -16.84 10.79 -15.01
CA SER A 170 -17.64 9.96 -14.11
C SER A 170 -16.74 8.95 -13.39
N ALA A 171 -17.05 8.67 -12.11
CA ALA A 171 -16.33 7.69 -11.28
C ALA A 171 -16.35 6.29 -11.89
N VAL A 172 -17.32 6.02 -12.77
CA VAL A 172 -17.48 4.78 -13.52
C VAL A 172 -17.48 5.12 -15.01
N THR A 173 -16.72 4.39 -15.80
CA THR A 173 -16.65 4.56 -17.25
C THR A 173 -16.94 3.20 -17.90
N PRO A 174 -17.98 3.08 -18.74
CA PRO A 174 -18.21 1.85 -19.50
C PRO A 174 -17.10 1.67 -20.54
N VAL A 175 -16.65 0.42 -20.69
CA VAL A 175 -15.61 0.02 -21.65
C VAL A 175 -16.16 -1.16 -22.46
N LEU A 176 -15.59 -1.40 -23.63
CA LEU A 176 -16.09 -2.37 -24.61
C LEU A 176 -16.29 -3.80 -24.03
N ASP A 177 -15.51 -4.19 -23.02
CA ASP A 177 -15.55 -5.49 -22.35
C ASP A 177 -15.98 -5.43 -20.87
N GLY A 178 -16.48 -4.29 -20.40
CA GLY A 178 -16.95 -4.15 -19.02
C GLY A 178 -16.91 -2.72 -18.48
N LEU A 179 -16.29 -2.52 -17.31
CA LEU A 179 -16.32 -1.26 -16.56
C LEU A 179 -14.92 -0.86 -16.06
N ALA A 180 -14.58 0.41 -16.19
CA ALA A 180 -13.46 1.04 -15.50
C ALA A 180 -14.00 1.88 -14.33
N ILE A 181 -13.43 1.72 -13.14
CA ILE A 181 -13.90 2.38 -11.92
C ILE A 181 -12.73 3.06 -11.22
N ARG A 182 -12.89 4.35 -10.90
CA ARG A 182 -11.97 5.07 -10.03
C ARG A 182 -12.42 4.98 -8.59
N LEU A 183 -11.50 4.61 -7.71
CA LEU A 183 -11.78 4.20 -6.34
C LEU A 183 -10.90 4.95 -5.35
N TYR A 184 -11.50 5.41 -4.26
CA TYR A 184 -10.77 5.79 -3.06
C TYR A 184 -10.87 4.68 -2.00
N ILE A 185 -9.72 4.13 -1.60
CA ILE A 185 -9.64 3.05 -0.62
C ILE A 185 -9.48 3.63 0.79
N GLN A 186 -10.39 3.26 1.69
CA GLN A 186 -10.24 3.46 3.12
C GLN A 186 -9.81 2.12 3.78
N PRO A 187 -8.52 1.93 4.08
CA PRO A 187 -8.03 0.71 4.74
C PRO A 187 -8.37 0.71 6.24
N LYS A 188 -8.22 -0.45 6.89
CA LYS A 188 -8.49 -0.66 8.33
C LYS A 188 -9.91 -0.27 8.76
N ALA A 189 -10.89 -0.41 7.86
CA ALA A 189 -12.29 -0.20 8.22
C ALA A 189 -12.82 -1.32 9.13
N SER A 190 -13.91 -1.06 9.86
CA SER A 190 -14.56 -2.07 10.71
C SER A 190 -15.30 -3.16 9.91
N ARG A 191 -15.65 -2.88 8.65
CA ARG A 191 -16.30 -3.82 7.73
C ARG A 191 -16.00 -3.44 6.28
N ASP A 192 -16.09 -4.42 5.38
CA ASP A 192 -15.95 -4.18 3.95
C ASP A 192 -17.26 -3.65 3.36
N GLN A 193 -17.21 -2.47 2.75
CA GLN A 193 -18.41 -1.87 2.15
C GLN A 193 -18.07 -0.87 1.05
N ILE A 194 -18.93 -0.83 0.04
CA ILE A 194 -19.01 0.29 -0.89
C ILE A 194 -19.79 1.39 -0.17
N ILE A 195 -19.15 2.52 0.12
CA ILE A 195 -19.77 3.60 0.90
C ILE A 195 -20.62 4.49 -0.03
N GLY A 196 -20.10 4.81 -1.21
CA GLY A 196 -20.74 5.74 -2.15
C GLY A 196 -19.73 6.66 -2.81
N LEU A 197 -20.22 7.73 -3.43
CA LEU A 197 -19.38 8.71 -4.10
C LEU A 197 -18.59 9.57 -3.10
N HIS A 198 -17.35 9.87 -3.42
CA HIS A 198 -16.50 10.80 -2.69
C HIS A 198 -15.72 11.65 -3.71
N GLY A 199 -16.23 12.85 -4.00
CA GLY A 199 -15.75 13.63 -5.15
C GLY A 199 -16.05 12.87 -6.45
N ASP A 200 -15.04 12.70 -7.31
CA ASP A 200 -15.16 12.00 -8.60
C ASP A 200 -14.76 10.52 -8.55
N GLU A 201 -14.72 9.93 -7.35
CA GLU A 201 -14.30 8.55 -7.09
C GLU A 201 -15.32 7.79 -6.23
N LEU A 202 -15.37 6.47 -6.41
CA LEU A 202 -16.16 5.57 -5.57
C LEU A 202 -15.38 5.19 -4.31
N LYS A 203 -15.88 5.59 -3.15
CA LYS A 203 -15.26 5.28 -1.86
C LYS A 203 -15.57 3.85 -1.44
N VAL A 204 -14.51 3.07 -1.20
CA VAL A 204 -14.58 1.68 -0.75
C VAL A 204 -13.80 1.53 0.55
N ALA A 205 -14.49 1.07 1.58
CA ALA A 205 -13.88 0.68 2.84
C ALA A 205 -13.50 -0.80 2.81
N ILE A 206 -12.25 -1.10 3.18
CA ILE A 206 -11.76 -2.47 3.34
C ILE A 206 -11.14 -2.66 4.71
N THR A 207 -11.35 -3.84 5.28
CA THR A 207 -10.79 -4.25 6.58
C THR A 207 -9.27 -4.45 6.51
N ALA A 208 -8.74 -4.83 5.34
CA ALA A 208 -7.33 -5.09 5.15
C ALA A 208 -6.44 -3.86 5.46
N PRO A 209 -5.29 -4.07 6.13
CA PRO A 209 -4.34 -3.00 6.38
C PRO A 209 -3.62 -2.58 5.08
N PRO A 210 -3.08 -1.35 4.99
CA PRO A 210 -2.36 -0.87 3.80
C PRO A 210 -0.91 -1.38 3.82
N VAL A 211 -0.74 -2.70 3.89
CA VAL A 211 0.56 -3.39 3.88
C VAL A 211 0.73 -4.06 2.51
N ASP A 212 1.94 -4.01 1.97
CA ASP A 212 2.30 -4.38 0.59
C ASP A 212 1.47 -5.54 0.02
N GLY A 213 0.54 -5.19 -0.88
CA GLY A 213 -0.30 -6.13 -1.63
C GLY A 213 -1.53 -6.68 -0.89
N GLN A 214 -1.61 -6.65 0.44
CA GLN A 214 -2.77 -7.18 1.19
C GLN A 214 -4.05 -6.40 0.87
N ALA A 215 -3.97 -5.07 0.89
CA ALA A 215 -5.09 -4.20 0.53
C ALA A 215 -5.57 -4.44 -0.91
N ASN A 216 -4.64 -4.65 -1.86
CA ASN A 216 -4.96 -4.87 -3.27
C ASN A 216 -5.64 -6.24 -3.48
N ALA A 217 -5.08 -7.30 -2.92
CA ALA A 217 -5.65 -8.64 -3.00
C ALA A 217 -7.04 -8.71 -2.34
N HIS A 218 -7.19 -8.04 -1.20
CA HIS A 218 -8.46 -7.95 -0.50
C HIS A 218 -9.51 -7.16 -1.30
N LEU A 219 -9.11 -6.02 -1.88
CA LEU A 219 -9.95 -5.22 -2.76
C LEU A 219 -10.43 -6.03 -3.97
N ILE A 220 -9.52 -6.69 -4.69
CA ILE A 220 -9.86 -7.54 -5.85
C ILE A 220 -10.88 -8.60 -5.45
N LYS A 221 -10.67 -9.29 -4.31
CA LYS A 221 -11.61 -10.29 -3.79
C LYS A 221 -12.97 -9.68 -3.46
N PHE A 222 -12.99 -8.52 -2.82
CA PHE A 222 -14.23 -7.83 -2.44
C PHE A 222 -15.02 -7.40 -3.67
N ILE A 223 -14.38 -6.72 -4.63
CA ILE A 223 -15.00 -6.26 -5.87
C ILE A 223 -15.49 -7.44 -6.72
N ALA A 224 -14.67 -8.49 -6.89
CA ALA A 224 -15.07 -9.69 -7.62
C ALA A 224 -16.37 -10.31 -7.06
N LYS A 225 -16.52 -10.31 -5.73
CA LYS A 225 -17.74 -10.78 -5.07
C LYS A 225 -18.96 -9.88 -5.34
N GLN A 226 -18.79 -8.55 -5.31
CA GLN A 226 -19.87 -7.60 -5.56
C GLN A 226 -20.38 -7.65 -7.00
N PHE A 227 -19.48 -7.83 -7.97
CA PHE A 227 -19.80 -7.87 -9.39
C PHE A 227 -20.07 -9.29 -9.94
N LYS A 228 -19.98 -10.31 -9.07
CA LYS A 228 -20.09 -11.74 -9.41
C LYS A 228 -19.21 -12.15 -10.59
N VAL A 229 -17.94 -11.76 -10.55
CA VAL A 229 -16.92 -12.12 -11.55
C VAL A 229 -15.78 -12.92 -10.93
N ALA A 230 -14.99 -13.60 -11.77
CA ALA A 230 -13.74 -14.20 -11.34
C ALA A 230 -12.74 -13.12 -10.92
N LYS A 231 -11.87 -13.42 -9.95
CA LYS A 231 -10.81 -12.48 -9.51
C LYS A 231 -9.86 -12.09 -10.64
N SER A 232 -9.65 -12.97 -11.60
CA SER A 232 -8.84 -12.73 -12.80
C SER A 232 -9.43 -11.65 -13.72
N ASN A 233 -10.72 -11.37 -13.59
CA ASN A 233 -11.42 -10.38 -14.40
C ASN A 233 -11.44 -9.00 -13.72
N VAL A 234 -10.72 -8.85 -12.60
CA VAL A 234 -10.65 -7.61 -11.83
C VAL A 234 -9.19 -7.21 -11.73
N THR A 235 -8.80 -6.16 -12.47
CA THR A 235 -7.42 -5.72 -12.62
C THR A 235 -7.25 -4.29 -12.12
N ILE A 236 -6.17 -4.00 -11.40
CA ILE A 236 -5.81 -2.64 -11.04
C ILE A 236 -4.97 -2.07 -12.18
N GLU A 237 -5.48 -1.08 -12.90
CA GLU A 237 -4.76 -0.42 -14.00
C GLU A 237 -3.79 0.64 -13.48
N LYS A 238 -4.15 1.34 -12.40
CA LYS A 238 -3.33 2.40 -11.79
C LYS A 238 -3.48 2.46 -10.27
N GLY A 239 -2.45 2.96 -9.60
CA GLY A 239 -2.50 3.27 -8.17
C GLY A 239 -2.26 2.07 -7.25
N GLU A 240 -1.50 1.06 -7.67
CA GLU A 240 -1.23 -0.14 -6.84
C GLU A 240 -0.68 0.19 -5.44
N LEU A 241 0.19 1.20 -5.34
CA LEU A 241 0.82 1.65 -4.08
C LEU A 241 0.01 2.73 -3.33
N GLY A 242 -1.05 3.26 -3.94
CA GLY A 242 -1.84 4.38 -3.42
C GLY A 242 -3.22 3.98 -2.89
N ARG A 243 -3.90 4.93 -2.24
CA ARG A 243 -5.32 4.82 -1.86
C ARG A 243 -6.27 5.10 -3.02
N HIS A 244 -5.85 5.92 -3.97
CA HIS A 244 -6.55 6.18 -5.21
C HIS A 244 -6.17 5.11 -6.22
N LYS A 245 -7.16 4.40 -6.75
CA LYS A 245 -6.96 3.25 -7.65
C LYS A 245 -7.89 3.32 -8.84
N GLN A 246 -7.41 2.87 -9.98
CA GLN A 246 -8.24 2.64 -11.16
C GLN A 246 -8.35 1.14 -11.37
N LEU A 247 -9.58 0.63 -11.37
CA LEU A 247 -9.89 -0.79 -11.53
C LEU A 247 -10.59 -1.02 -12.86
N ARG A 248 -10.25 -2.10 -13.56
CA ARG A 248 -11.00 -2.64 -14.70
C ARG A 248 -11.68 -3.93 -14.32
N ILE A 249 -12.97 -4.05 -14.64
CA ILE A 249 -13.80 -5.22 -14.39
C ILE A 249 -14.31 -5.72 -15.74
N VAL A 250 -13.92 -6.94 -16.11
CA VAL A 250 -14.31 -7.57 -17.38
C VAL A 250 -15.54 -8.45 -17.17
N ASN A 251 -16.53 -8.32 -18.06
CA ASN A 251 -17.79 -9.07 -18.06
C ASN A 251 -18.51 -9.13 -16.69
N PRO A 252 -18.89 -7.97 -16.10
CA PRO A 252 -19.64 -7.94 -14.85
C PRO A 252 -20.99 -8.67 -14.98
N GLN A 253 -21.25 -9.64 -14.10
CA GLN A 253 -22.51 -10.40 -14.08
C GLN A 253 -23.60 -9.71 -13.23
N GLN A 254 -23.18 -8.88 -12.28
CA GLN A 254 -24.05 -8.08 -11.44
C GLN A 254 -23.44 -6.69 -11.27
N ILE A 255 -24.26 -5.65 -11.35
CA ILE A 255 -23.84 -4.28 -11.05
C ILE A 255 -24.53 -3.84 -9.76
N PRO A 256 -23.79 -3.52 -8.69
CA PRO A 256 -24.38 -3.00 -7.46
C PRO A 256 -25.15 -1.70 -7.73
N ALA A 257 -26.28 -1.48 -7.05
CA ALA A 257 -27.15 -0.31 -7.27
C ALA A 257 -26.40 1.03 -7.17
N VAL A 258 -25.45 1.13 -6.22
CA VAL A 258 -24.61 2.33 -6.04
C VAL A 258 -23.73 2.61 -7.27
N VAL A 259 -23.29 1.57 -7.98
CA VAL A 259 -22.47 1.70 -9.18
C VAL A 259 -23.34 1.96 -10.40
N ALA A 260 -24.51 1.31 -10.47
CA ALA A 260 -25.47 1.53 -11.54
C ALA A 260 -25.91 3.00 -11.63
N ALA A 261 -26.13 3.65 -10.49
CA ALA A 261 -26.49 5.06 -10.41
C ALA A 261 -25.38 6.03 -10.88
N LEU A 262 -24.17 5.54 -11.16
CA LEU A 262 -23.02 6.33 -11.59
C LEU A 262 -22.63 6.09 -13.06
N ILE A 263 -23.36 5.20 -13.74
CA ILE A 263 -23.17 4.91 -15.17
C ILE A 263 -23.94 5.92 -16.04
N GLU A 264 -24.91 6.66 -15.47
CA GLU A 264 -25.74 7.67 -16.14
C GLU A 264 -25.01 9.01 -16.39
#